data_AF-A0A9P0B2W0-F1
#
_entry.id   AF-A0A9P0B2W0-F1
#
_cell.length_a   1.000
_cell.length_b   1.000
_cell.length_c   1.000
_cell.angle_alpha   90.00
_cell.angle_beta   90.00
_cell.angle_gamma   90.00
#
_symmetry.space_group_name_H-M   'P 1'
#
loop_
_entity.id
_entity.type
_entity.pdbx_description
1 polymer ?
#
loop_
_entity_poly.entity_id
_entity_poly.type
_entity_poly.pdbx_seq_one_letter_code
_entity_poly.pdbx_strand_id
1 'polypeptide(L)'
;MAQQSRSIWAMIIRNFINSIRPRQIQGNLIGSDYFGNKYFEIPPNPSIGKRKANRWFEPPVKDDFMQEMPAEWEAWLRGRRQEPPLDEEVLKNLAIMQMKKKNAIAVDAKGGVMTPLEKGMESFPRRPEFEQVPGGKKSNY
;
A
#
# COMPACT_ATOMS: atom_id res chain seq x y z
N MET A 1 47.17 9.03 13.49
CA MET A 1 46.04 8.99 12.53
C MET A 1 45.81 10.43 12.06
N ALA A 2 46.35 10.81 10.91
CA ALA A 2 46.27 12.20 10.43
C ALA A 2 44.83 12.52 9.99
N GLN A 3 44.20 13.49 10.65
CA GLN A 3 42.90 14.04 10.26
C GLN A 3 43.09 14.70 8.89
N GLN A 4 42.67 14.04 7.81
CA GLN A 4 42.73 14.59 6.45
C GLN A 4 41.95 15.92 6.44
N SER A 5 42.66 17.04 6.38
CA SER A 5 42.06 18.37 6.24
C SER A 5 41.35 18.42 4.89
N ARG A 6 40.02 18.28 4.90
CA ARG A 6 39.22 18.41 3.69
C ARG A 6 39.35 19.85 3.21
N SER A 7 40.09 20.07 2.12
CA SER A 7 40.27 21.39 1.52
C SER A 7 38.92 22.05 1.26
N ILE A 8 38.70 23.23 1.85
CA ILE A 8 37.47 24.02 1.74
C ILE A 8 37.19 24.35 0.26
N TRP A 9 38.23 24.68 -0.50
CA TRP A 9 38.16 24.90 -1.95
C TRP A 9 37.72 23.66 -2.73
N ALA A 10 38.26 22.49 -2.36
CA ALA A 10 37.83 21.24 -2.99
C ALA A 10 36.34 20.94 -2.71
N MET A 11 35.83 21.33 -1.53
CA MET A 11 34.43 21.17 -1.18
C MET A 11 33.52 22.11 -2.00
N ILE A 12 33.91 23.38 -2.16
CA ILE A 12 33.18 24.37 -2.97
C ILE A 12 33.11 23.91 -4.44
N ILE A 13 34.23 23.49 -5.03
CA ILE A 13 34.28 23.01 -6.42
C ILE A 13 33.42 21.75 -6.59
N ARG A 14 33.49 20.81 -5.65
CA ARG A 14 32.71 19.57 -5.70
C ARG A 14 31.21 19.85 -5.61
N ASN A 15 30.80 20.80 -4.76
CA ASN A 15 29.40 21.24 -4.68
C ASN A 15 28.93 21.94 -5.96
N PHE A 16 29.78 22.76 -6.57
CA PHE A 16 29.49 23.42 -7.85
C PHE A 16 29.36 22.43 -9.02
N ILE A 17 30.25 21.43 -9.12
CA ILE A 17 30.11 20.38 -10.14
C ILE A 17 28.85 19.55 -9.89
N ASN A 18 28.53 19.24 -8.63
CA ASN A 18 27.32 18.52 -8.27
C ASN A 18 26.03 19.28 -8.59
N SER A 19 26.03 20.62 -8.56
CA SER A 19 24.84 21.42 -8.91
C SER A 19 24.53 21.44 -10.40
N ILE A 20 25.54 21.22 -11.25
CA ILE A 20 25.41 21.20 -12.72
C ILE A 20 25.08 19.80 -13.25
N ARG A 21 25.26 18.74 -12.46
CA ARG A 21 24.94 17.38 -12.91
C ARG A 21 23.44 17.23 -13.19
N PRO A 22 23.06 16.73 -14.37
CA PRO A 22 21.66 16.53 -14.72
C PRO A 22 21.03 15.52 -13.75
N ARG A 23 19.80 15.82 -13.34
CA ARG A 23 19.00 14.92 -12.50
C ARG A 23 18.49 13.75 -13.35
N GLN A 24 18.23 12.61 -12.74
CA GLN A 24 17.50 11.53 -13.41
C GLN A 24 16.11 12.03 -13.78
N ILE A 25 15.85 12.16 -15.09
CA ILE A 25 14.55 12.58 -15.64
C ILE A 25 13.69 11.34 -15.93
N GLN A 26 14.31 10.24 -16.34
CA GLN A 26 13.63 9.00 -16.67
C GLN A 26 13.44 8.13 -15.43
N GLY A 27 12.20 7.71 -15.18
CA GLY A 27 11.88 6.74 -14.14
C GLY A 27 12.25 5.33 -14.56
N ASN A 28 12.57 4.49 -13.58
CA ASN A 28 12.75 3.06 -13.79
C ASN A 28 11.38 2.40 -13.95
N LEU A 29 11.19 1.57 -14.97
CA LEU A 29 9.97 0.77 -15.13
C LEU A 29 9.96 -0.32 -14.05
N ILE A 30 8.94 -0.30 -13.20
CA ILE A 30 8.79 -1.24 -12.08
C ILE A 30 7.88 -2.40 -12.46
N GLY A 31 6.80 -2.12 -13.18
CA GLY A 31 5.85 -3.15 -13.59
C GLY A 31 4.69 -2.60 -14.41
N SER A 32 3.80 -3.51 -14.78
CA SER A 32 2.56 -3.22 -15.50
C SER A 32 1.39 -3.95 -14.86
N ASP A 33 0.22 -3.36 -14.93
CA ASP A 33 -1.00 -3.97 -14.40
C ASP A 33 -1.86 -4.63 -15.50
N TYR A 34 -2.88 -5.41 -15.11
CA TYR A 34 -3.83 -6.05 -16.01
C TYR A 34 -4.66 -5.05 -16.84
N PHE A 35 -4.75 -3.79 -16.44
CA PHE A 35 -5.33 -2.71 -17.28
C PHE A 35 -4.37 -2.16 -18.34
N GLY A 36 -3.09 -2.55 -18.34
CA GLY A 36 -2.07 -2.03 -19.26
C GLY A 36 -1.41 -0.73 -18.81
N ASN A 37 -1.68 -0.28 -17.57
CA ASN A 37 -0.97 0.85 -16.95
C ASN A 37 0.49 0.46 -16.66
N LYS A 38 1.43 1.36 -16.95
CA LYS A 38 2.88 1.16 -16.67
C LYS A 38 3.31 2.02 -15.51
N TYR A 39 4.04 1.43 -14.57
CA TYR A 39 4.43 2.09 -13.31
C TYR A 39 5.92 2.40 -13.28
N PHE A 40 6.25 3.62 -12.85
CA PHE A 40 7.62 4.13 -12.83
C PHE A 40 8.01 4.67 -11.45
N GLU A 41 9.29 4.51 -11.10
CA GLU A 41 9.86 5.03 -9.86
C GLU A 41 11.23 5.69 -10.12
N ILE A 42 11.45 6.85 -9.51
CA ILE A 42 12.79 7.40 -9.28
C ILE A 42 13.14 7.18 -7.81
N PRO A 43 14.22 6.46 -7.50
CA PRO A 43 14.60 6.17 -6.13
C PRO A 43 14.94 7.45 -5.35
N PRO A 44 14.81 7.42 -4.02
CA PRO A 44 15.18 8.56 -3.19
C PRO A 44 16.68 8.84 -3.34
N ASN A 45 17.05 10.11 -3.40
CA ASN A 45 18.44 10.55 -3.39
C ASN A 45 18.66 11.51 -2.20
N PRO A 46 19.06 10.98 -1.03
CA PRO A 46 19.29 11.78 0.17
C PRO A 46 20.36 12.85 -0.01
N SER A 47 21.35 12.63 -0.88
CA SER A 47 22.44 13.57 -1.15
C SER A 47 21.96 14.88 -1.79
N ILE A 48 20.80 14.87 -2.45
CA ILE A 48 20.17 16.04 -3.09
C ILE A 48 18.97 16.55 -2.24
N GLY A 49 18.73 15.98 -1.06
CA GLY A 49 17.59 16.31 -0.20
C GLY A 49 16.26 15.67 -0.62
N LYS A 50 16.27 14.77 -1.62
CA LYS A 50 15.09 13.99 -2.03
C LYS A 50 14.97 12.74 -1.16
N ARG A 51 14.23 12.86 -0.05
CA ARG A 51 14.06 11.77 0.92
C ARG A 51 13.03 10.71 0.50
N LYS A 52 12.10 11.05 -0.39
CA LYS A 52 11.04 10.15 -0.87
C LYS A 52 11.27 9.78 -2.32
N ALA A 53 10.91 8.54 -2.69
CA ALA A 53 10.83 8.12 -4.07
C ALA A 53 9.76 8.91 -4.80
N ASN A 54 9.99 9.25 -6.06
CA ASN A 54 8.96 9.83 -6.92
C ASN A 54 8.34 8.71 -7.75
N ARG A 55 7.02 8.53 -7.67
CA ARG A 55 6.29 7.42 -8.29
C ARG A 55 5.17 7.98 -9.16
N TRP A 56 5.01 7.43 -10.35
CA TRP A 56 3.92 7.79 -11.26
C TRP A 56 3.58 6.61 -12.17
N PHE A 57 2.49 6.72 -12.91
CA PHE A 57 2.12 5.75 -13.93
C PHE A 57 1.84 6.44 -15.26
N GLU A 58 1.94 5.67 -16.34
CA GLU A 58 1.55 6.08 -17.68
C GLU A 58 0.36 5.20 -18.12
N PRO A 59 -0.81 5.80 -18.40
CA PRO A 59 -1.95 5.05 -18.93
C PRO A 59 -1.67 4.58 -20.37
N PRO A 60 -2.35 3.51 -20.83
CA PRO A 60 -2.19 3.02 -22.21
C PRO A 60 -2.69 4.03 -23.24
N VAL A 61 -3.77 4.76 -22.93
CA VAL A 61 -4.29 5.89 -23.72
C VAL A 61 -3.80 7.18 -23.06
N LYS A 62 -3.07 7.99 -23.83
CA LYS A 62 -2.58 9.29 -23.35
C LYS A 62 -3.77 10.20 -23.03
N ASP A 63 -3.68 10.92 -21.91
CA ASP A 63 -4.67 11.88 -21.41
C ASP A 63 -5.98 11.27 -20.88
N ASP A 64 -6.05 9.96 -20.66
CA ASP A 64 -7.16 9.36 -19.91
C ASP A 64 -6.92 9.44 -18.39
N PHE A 65 -7.52 10.44 -17.77
CA PHE A 65 -7.48 10.65 -16.32
C PHE A 65 -8.49 9.81 -15.53
N MET A 66 -9.41 9.13 -16.21
CA MET A 66 -10.47 8.33 -15.59
C MET A 66 -10.14 6.84 -15.59
N GLN A 67 -8.95 6.46 -16.05
CA GLN A 67 -8.50 5.08 -16.10
C GLN A 67 -8.51 4.43 -14.72
N GLU A 68 -9.21 3.31 -14.61
CA GLU A 68 -9.21 2.50 -13.39
C GLU A 68 -7.84 1.85 -13.16
N MET A 69 -7.49 1.70 -11.88
CA MET A 69 -6.24 1.11 -11.40
C MET A 69 -6.52 0.24 -10.17
N PRO A 70 -5.79 -0.86 -9.94
CA PRO A 70 -5.98 -1.71 -8.77
C PRO A 70 -5.57 -0.99 -7.49
N ALA A 71 -6.23 -1.35 -6.39
CA ALA A 71 -6.02 -0.73 -5.09
C ALA A 71 -4.56 -0.90 -4.58
N GLU A 72 -3.90 -1.98 -4.98
CA GLU A 72 -2.54 -2.33 -4.60
C GLU A 72 -1.54 -1.36 -5.21
N TRP A 73 -1.66 -1.10 -6.52
CA TRP A 73 -0.86 -0.12 -7.25
C TRP A 73 -1.14 1.31 -6.78
N GLU A 74 -2.41 1.62 -6.47
CA GLU A 74 -2.78 2.92 -5.89
C GLU A 74 -2.11 3.14 -4.51
N ALA A 75 -2.07 2.11 -3.66
CA ALA A 75 -1.41 2.17 -2.37
C ALA A 75 0.11 2.35 -2.50
N TRP A 76 0.74 1.72 -3.49
CA TRP A 76 2.16 1.89 -3.79
C TRP A 76 2.48 3.29 -4.32
N LEU A 77 1.70 3.82 -5.27
CA LEU A 77 1.87 5.18 -5.80
C LEU A 77 1.77 6.25 -4.69
N ARG A 78 0.84 6.07 -3.75
CA ARG A 78 0.67 6.98 -2.60
C ARG A 78 1.74 6.81 -1.52
N GLY A 79 2.68 5.87 -1.68
CA GLY A 79 3.72 5.61 -0.69
C GLY A 79 3.22 4.93 0.58
N ARG A 80 2.03 4.32 0.57
CA ARG A 80 1.55 3.48 1.69
C ARG A 80 2.29 2.15 1.73
N ARG A 81 2.67 1.63 0.57
CA ARG A 81 3.53 0.44 0.42
C ARG A 81 4.93 0.87 -0.03
N GLN A 82 5.98 0.24 0.49
CA GLN A 82 7.34 0.48 0.01
C GLN A 82 7.62 -0.32 -1.26
N GLU A 83 7.29 -1.61 -1.22
CA GLU A 83 7.48 -2.55 -2.33
C GLU A 83 6.28 -2.52 -3.28
N PRO A 84 6.51 -2.68 -4.60
CA PRO A 84 5.44 -2.81 -5.56
C PRO A 84 4.65 -4.11 -5.31
N PRO A 85 3.37 -4.15 -5.70
CA PRO A 85 2.57 -5.37 -5.55
C PRO A 85 3.09 -6.48 -6.48
N LEU A 86 2.90 -7.74 -6.04
CA LEU A 86 3.20 -8.92 -6.84
C LEU A 86 2.00 -9.26 -7.72
N ASP A 87 2.23 -9.70 -8.96
CA ASP A 87 1.18 -10.09 -9.90
C ASP A 87 0.23 -11.14 -9.32
N GLU A 88 0.74 -12.13 -8.59
CA GLU A 88 -0.09 -13.14 -7.92
C GLU A 88 -1.00 -12.56 -6.84
N GLU A 89 -0.54 -11.54 -6.11
CA GLU A 89 -1.34 -10.86 -5.08
C GLU A 89 -2.51 -10.13 -5.74
N VAL A 90 -2.25 -9.40 -6.82
CA VAL A 90 -3.26 -8.65 -7.58
C VAL A 90 -4.33 -9.61 -8.12
N LEU A 91 -3.92 -10.76 -8.69
CA LEU A 91 -4.86 -11.77 -9.20
C LEU A 91 -5.73 -12.38 -8.09
N LYS A 92 -5.15 -12.70 -6.93
CA LYS A 92 -5.89 -13.21 -5.77
C LYS A 92 -6.93 -12.20 -5.28
N ASN A 93 -6.56 -10.92 -5.19
CA ASN A 93 -7.46 -9.87 -4.74
C ASN A 93 -8.59 -9.60 -5.75
N LEU A 94 -8.30 -9.69 -7.05
CA LEU A 94 -9.30 -9.63 -8.10
C LEU A 94 -10.32 -10.77 -7.98
N ALA A 95 -9.87 -12.01 -7.74
CA ALA A 95 -10.77 -13.13 -7.51
C ALA A 95 -11.67 -12.91 -6.29
N ILE A 96 -11.12 -12.41 -5.18
CA ILE A 96 -11.88 -12.06 -3.97
C ILE A 96 -12.92 -10.98 -4.27
N MET A 97 -12.55 -9.94 -5.02
CA MET A 97 -13.44 -8.86 -5.42
C MET A 97 -14.64 -9.39 -6.23
N GLN A 98 -14.38 -10.25 -7.22
CA GLN A 98 -15.44 -10.87 -8.02
C GLN A 98 -16.37 -11.74 -7.18
N MET A 99 -15.83 -12.52 -6.25
CA MET A 99 -16.63 -13.34 -5.33
C MET A 99 -17.51 -12.46 -4.43
N LYS A 100 -16.96 -11.38 -3.87
CA LYS A 100 -17.73 -10.42 -3.07
C LYS A 100 -18.84 -9.76 -3.88
N LYS A 101 -18.59 -9.40 -5.14
CA LYS A 101 -19.59 -8.83 -6.04
C LYS A 101 -20.76 -9.81 -6.27
N LYS A 102 -20.47 -11.09 -6.53
CA LYS A 102 -21.50 -12.13 -6.67
C LYS A 102 -22.32 -12.31 -5.39
N ASN A 103 -21.64 -12.38 -4.24
CA ASN A 103 -22.30 -12.52 -2.94
C ASN A 103 -23.18 -11.30 -2.62
N ALA A 104 -22.72 -10.09 -2.92
CA ALA A 104 -23.49 -8.87 -2.71
C ALA A 104 -24.78 -8.88 -3.55
N ILE A 105 -24.71 -9.25 -4.83
CA ILE A 105 -25.88 -9.39 -5.70
C ILE A 105 -26.85 -10.45 -5.13
N ALA A 106 -26.33 -11.58 -4.66
CA ALA A 106 -27.17 -12.64 -4.07
C ALA A 106 -27.85 -12.21 -2.76
N VAL A 107 -27.20 -11.37 -1.95
CA VAL A 107 -27.78 -10.80 -0.72
C VAL A 107 -28.83 -9.74 -1.03
N ASP A 108 -28.55 -8.87 -2.01
CA ASP A 108 -29.48 -7.84 -2.47
C ASP A 108 -30.75 -8.45 -3.07
N ALA A 109 -30.59 -9.51 -3.89
CA ALA A 109 -31.71 -10.28 -4.42
C ALA A 109 -32.55 -10.98 -3.34
N LYS A 110 -31.95 -11.31 -2.18
CA LYS A 110 -32.65 -11.84 -1.00
C LYS A 110 -33.33 -10.74 -0.17
N GLY A 111 -33.33 -9.49 -0.64
CA GLY A 111 -34.06 -8.37 -0.03
C GLY A 111 -33.42 -7.80 1.22
N GLY A 112 -32.11 -7.97 1.40
CA GLY A 112 -31.41 -7.47 2.60
C GLY A 112 -31.86 -8.13 3.91
N VAL A 113 -32.61 -9.23 3.84
CA VAL A 113 -32.90 -10.08 4.99
C VAL A 113 -31.56 -10.53 5.53
N MET A 114 -31.24 -10.06 6.74
CA MET A 114 -30.03 -10.48 7.44
C MET A 114 -30.00 -12.01 7.43
N THR A 115 -28.98 -12.60 6.83
CA THR A 115 -28.73 -14.03 7.01
C THR A 115 -28.72 -14.27 8.52
N PRO A 116 -29.54 -15.19 9.05
CA PRO A 116 -29.53 -15.47 10.47
C PRO A 116 -28.09 -15.69 10.90
N LEU A 117 -27.63 -14.91 11.89
CA LEU A 117 -26.35 -15.18 12.53
C LEU A 117 -26.45 -16.60 13.10
N GLU A 118 -25.86 -17.59 12.42
CA GLU A 118 -25.80 -18.98 12.93
C GLU A 118 -25.18 -19.03 14.33
N LYS A 119 -24.39 -18.00 14.66
CA LYS A 119 -23.71 -17.78 15.92
C LYS A 119 -24.01 -16.36 16.43
N GLY A 120 -24.96 -16.23 17.37
CA GLY A 120 -25.32 -14.97 18.03
C GLY A 120 -24.25 -14.45 19.02
N MET A 121 -24.57 -13.45 19.85
CA MET A 121 -23.66 -12.96 20.92
C MET A 121 -23.19 -14.07 21.89
N GLU A 122 -23.92 -15.19 21.95
CA GLU A 122 -23.58 -16.38 22.73
C GLU A 122 -22.60 -17.34 22.02
N SER A 123 -22.11 -16.98 20.83
CA SER A 123 -21.24 -17.80 19.99
C SER A 123 -19.76 -17.84 20.39
N PHE A 124 -19.37 -16.94 21.29
CA PHE A 124 -18.06 -16.99 21.91
C PHE A 124 -17.98 -18.24 22.81
N PRO A 125 -16.88 -19.01 22.76
CA PRO A 125 -16.73 -20.19 23.60
C PRO A 125 -16.91 -19.81 25.08
N ARG A 126 -17.87 -20.45 25.76
CA ARG A 126 -18.08 -20.26 27.20
C ARG A 126 -16.89 -20.87 27.93
N ARG A 127 -16.08 -20.01 28.52
CA ARG A 127 -14.96 -20.37 29.38
C ARG A 127 -15.44 -20.41 30.84
N PRO A 128 -15.69 -21.59 31.44
CA PRO A 128 -16.15 -21.68 32.83
C PRO A 128 -15.15 -21.07 33.83
N GLU A 129 -13.89 -20.97 33.43
CA GLU A 129 -12.80 -20.38 34.22
C GLU A 129 -12.89 -18.85 34.36
N PHE A 130 -13.59 -18.14 33.46
CA PHE A 130 -13.70 -16.69 33.49
C PHE A 130 -15.13 -16.22 33.76
N GLU A 131 -15.27 -15.15 34.54
CA GLU A 131 -16.55 -14.50 34.78
C GLU A 131 -16.94 -13.65 33.57
N GLN A 132 -18.17 -13.85 33.06
CA GLN A 132 -18.73 -13.07 31.97
C GLN A 132 -19.41 -11.78 32.46
N VAL A 133 -19.94 -11.82 33.68
CA VAL A 133 -20.58 -10.68 34.33
C VAL A 133 -19.76 -10.33 35.57
N PRO A 134 -19.13 -9.15 35.62
CA PRO A 134 -18.34 -8.74 36.77
C PRO A 134 -19.23 -8.71 38.03
N GLY A 135 -18.82 -9.43 39.07
CA GLY A 135 -19.53 -9.47 40.37
C GLY A 135 -20.71 -10.45 40.44
N GLY A 136 -20.91 -11.30 39.44
CA GLY A 136 -22.01 -12.27 39.42
C GLY A 136 -21.83 -13.46 40.39
N LYS A 137 -20.59 -13.82 40.75
CA LYS A 137 -20.33 -14.86 41.74
C LYS A 137 -20.39 -14.25 43.14
N LYS A 138 -21.41 -14.60 43.92
CA LYS A 138 -21.44 -14.31 45.36
C LYS A 138 -20.34 -15.13 46.02
N SER A 139 -19.30 -14.47 46.53
CA SER A 139 -18.32 -15.10 47.41
C SER A 139 -19.04 -15.50 48.70
N ASN A 140 -19.27 -16.79 48.92
CA ASN A 140 -19.72 -17.28 50.22
C ASN A 140 -18.50 -17.25 51.16
N TYR A 141 -18.35 -16.15 51.89
CA TYR A 141 -17.58 -16.09 53.14
C TYR A 141 -18.55 -16.18 54.31
#